data_AF-Q2RJ79-F1
#
_entry.id   AF-Q2RJ79-F1
#
_cell.length_a   1.000
_cell.length_b   1.000
_cell.length_c   1.000
_cell.angle_alpha   90.00
_cell.angle_beta   90.00
_cell.angle_gamma   90.00
#
_symmetry.space_group_name_H-M   'P 1'
#
loop_
_entity.id
_entity.type
_entity.pdbx_description
1 polymer ?
#
loop_
_entity_poly.entity_id
_entity_poly.type
_entity_poly.pdbx_seq_one_letter_code
_entity_poly.pdbx_strand_id
1 'polypeptide(L)'
;MAEQQVVPSQQLVAPVARLSGQPVNRCYQCHKCTGGCPVTAVMDLMPHQVVRYVQLGLEEELLKSKTIWQCAACRTCISRCPNGIDIAAINDALKQRALARGIQPALPEVAAFHQAFLASLKSRGRVHELGMMIAFKLKTGTYFQDVPLGLKMFQHRKLRLLPEGIKNRQRFRALLQGEKGWRE
;
A
#
# COMPACT_ATOMS: atom_id res chain seq x y z
N MET A 1 -16.70 -15.78 -26.34
CA MET A 1 -16.35 -15.17 -25.03
C MET A 1 -17.48 -14.21 -24.70
N ALA A 2 -18.19 -14.39 -23.59
CA ALA A 2 -19.32 -13.53 -23.26
C ALA A 2 -18.80 -12.10 -23.01
N GLU A 3 -19.29 -11.14 -23.78
CA GLU A 3 -18.93 -9.75 -23.67
C GLU A 3 -19.61 -9.18 -22.42
N GLN A 4 -18.83 -9.07 -21.34
CA GLN A 4 -19.33 -8.65 -20.05
C GLN A 4 -19.55 -7.14 -20.09
N GLN A 5 -20.81 -6.73 -20.26
CA GLN A 5 -21.20 -5.32 -20.33
C GLN A 5 -20.86 -4.62 -19.01
N VAL A 6 -19.83 -3.78 -19.02
CA VAL A 6 -19.48 -2.94 -17.86
C VAL A 6 -20.50 -1.81 -17.77
N VAL A 7 -21.33 -1.81 -16.73
CA VAL A 7 -22.22 -0.70 -16.39
C VAL A 7 -21.48 0.23 -15.41
N PRO A 8 -21.12 1.47 -15.80
CA PRO A 8 -20.38 2.36 -14.93
C PRO A 8 -21.18 2.68 -13.65
N SER A 9 -20.53 2.52 -12.49
CA SER A 9 -21.10 2.84 -11.18
C SER A 9 -20.13 3.70 -10.38
N GLN A 10 -20.60 4.84 -9.86
CA GLN A 10 -19.77 5.72 -9.03
C GLN A 10 -19.71 5.28 -7.55
N GLN A 11 -20.28 4.13 -7.20
CA GLN A 11 -20.37 3.65 -5.82
C GLN A 11 -19.00 3.48 -5.14
N LEU A 12 -17.94 3.22 -5.92
CA LEU A 12 -16.58 3.04 -5.40
C LEU A 12 -15.84 4.37 -5.15
N VAL A 13 -16.24 5.45 -5.82
CA VAL A 13 -15.57 6.75 -5.74
C VAL A 13 -15.59 7.30 -4.31
N ALA A 14 -16.77 7.37 -3.69
CA ALA A 14 -16.91 7.97 -2.36
C ALA A 14 -16.15 7.18 -1.25
N PRO A 15 -16.23 5.84 -1.18
CA PRO A 15 -15.43 5.06 -0.23
C PRO A 15 -13.92 5.22 -0.42
N VAL A 16 -13.43 5.18 -1.67
CA VAL A 16 -12.00 5.33 -1.95
C VAL A 16 -11.52 6.75 -1.65
N ALA A 17 -12.29 7.78 -2.03
CA ALA A 17 -11.98 9.17 -1.70
C ALA A 17 -11.91 9.40 -0.19
N ARG A 18 -12.84 8.81 0.59
CA ARG A 18 -12.84 8.90 2.06
C ARG A 18 -11.60 8.27 2.68
N LEU A 19 -11.19 7.09 2.22
CA LEU A 19 -10.04 6.37 2.79
C LEU A 19 -8.69 6.95 2.36
N SER A 20 -8.58 7.41 1.11
CA SER A 20 -7.32 7.93 0.55
C SER A 20 -7.14 9.44 0.75
N GLY A 21 -8.22 10.18 1.04
CA GLY A 21 -8.24 11.64 1.03
C GLY A 21 -8.08 12.26 -0.36
N GLN A 22 -8.27 11.49 -1.44
CA GLN A 22 -7.96 11.92 -2.80
C GLN A 22 -9.21 12.26 -3.64
N PRO A 23 -9.15 13.32 -4.47
CA PRO A 23 -10.27 13.71 -5.35
C PRO A 23 -10.28 12.90 -6.65
N VAL A 24 -10.62 11.61 -6.55
CA VAL A 24 -10.57 10.64 -7.67
C VAL A 24 -11.38 11.10 -8.89
N ASN A 25 -12.50 11.77 -8.68
CA ASN A 25 -13.38 12.29 -9.74
C ASN A 25 -12.74 13.38 -10.61
N ARG A 26 -11.68 14.05 -10.14
CA ARG A 26 -10.97 15.07 -10.91
C ARG A 26 -10.07 14.49 -12.00
N CYS A 27 -9.82 13.18 -12.02
CA CYS A 27 -8.97 12.59 -13.04
C CYS A 27 -9.63 12.61 -14.41
N TYR A 28 -9.01 13.30 -15.37
CA TYR A 28 -9.43 13.33 -16.78
C TYR A 28 -8.58 12.41 -17.68
N GLN A 29 -7.83 11.47 -17.09
CA GLN A 29 -7.06 10.44 -17.83
C GLN A 29 -5.96 11.00 -18.75
N CYS A 30 -5.11 11.90 -18.24
CA CYS A 30 -3.96 12.44 -19.00
C CYS A 30 -2.74 11.52 -19.11
N HIS A 31 -2.75 10.40 -18.38
CA HIS A 31 -1.71 9.36 -18.36
C HIS A 31 -0.30 9.78 -17.88
N LYS A 32 -0.09 11.04 -17.45
CA LYS A 32 1.20 11.51 -16.90
C LYS A 32 1.72 10.65 -15.74
N CYS A 33 0.82 10.14 -14.89
CA CYS A 33 1.17 9.26 -13.79
C CYS A 33 1.74 7.92 -14.28
N THR A 34 1.23 7.37 -15.38
CA THR A 34 1.74 6.14 -15.99
C THR A 34 3.06 6.38 -16.68
N GLY A 35 3.18 7.45 -17.48
CA GLY A 35 4.46 7.81 -18.11
C GLY A 35 5.58 8.15 -17.12
N GLY A 36 5.25 8.46 -15.85
CA GLY A 36 6.24 8.71 -14.81
C GLY A 36 6.44 7.57 -13.80
N CYS A 37 5.67 6.49 -13.90
CA CYS A 37 5.75 5.43 -12.91
C CYS A 37 6.94 4.50 -13.25
N PRO A 38 7.91 4.32 -12.33
CA PRO A 38 9.10 3.51 -12.60
C PRO A 38 8.83 1.99 -12.55
N VAL A 39 7.65 1.57 -12.12
CA VAL A 39 7.31 0.15 -11.87
C VAL A 39 6.20 -0.38 -12.79
N THR A 40 5.85 0.33 -13.86
CA THR A 40 4.79 -0.08 -14.81
C THR A 40 5.09 -1.42 -15.47
N ALA A 41 6.35 -1.77 -15.68
CA ALA A 41 6.77 -3.02 -16.32
C ALA A 41 6.31 -4.29 -15.58
N VAL A 42 6.02 -4.18 -14.28
CA VAL A 42 5.58 -5.29 -13.43
C VAL A 42 4.13 -5.12 -12.95
N MET A 43 3.41 -4.13 -13.47
CA MET A 43 2.01 -3.87 -13.13
C MET A 43 1.07 -4.49 -14.18
N ASP A 44 -0.05 -5.03 -13.71
CA ASP A 44 -1.17 -5.51 -14.53
C ASP A 44 -2.19 -4.40 -14.88
N LEU A 45 -2.23 -3.33 -14.09
CA LEU A 45 -3.00 -2.11 -14.33
C LEU A 45 -2.07 -0.90 -14.24
N MET A 46 -2.13 -0.04 -15.24
CA MET A 46 -1.36 1.19 -15.23
C MET A 46 -1.95 2.18 -14.20
N PRO A 47 -1.13 3.08 -13.61
CA PRO A 47 -1.62 4.03 -12.60
C PRO A 47 -2.89 4.82 -12.99
N HIS A 48 -3.01 5.30 -14.22
CA HIS A 48 -4.22 5.99 -14.68
C HIS A 48 -5.45 5.07 -14.73
N GLN A 49 -5.24 3.79 -15.10
CA GLN A 49 -6.29 2.77 -15.15
C GLN A 49 -6.81 2.45 -13.75
N VAL A 50 -5.96 2.40 -12.72
CA VAL A 50 -6.42 2.25 -11.32
C VAL A 50 -7.45 3.33 -10.98
N VAL A 51 -7.15 4.59 -11.29
CA VAL A 51 -8.07 5.71 -11.05
C VAL A 51 -9.34 5.55 -11.89
N ARG A 52 -9.22 5.12 -13.14
CA ARG A 52 -10.37 4.88 -14.01
C ARG A 52 -11.28 3.77 -13.50
N TYR A 53 -10.71 2.66 -13.01
CA TYR A 53 -11.45 1.53 -12.46
C TYR A 53 -12.21 1.96 -11.20
N VAL A 54 -11.61 2.81 -10.36
CA VAL A 54 -12.33 3.43 -9.24
C VAL A 54 -13.51 4.28 -9.72
N GLN A 55 -13.34 5.08 -10.78
CA GLN A 55 -14.42 5.89 -11.36
C GLN A 55 -15.55 5.05 -11.98
N LEU A 56 -15.21 3.88 -12.53
CA LEU A 56 -16.15 2.96 -13.17
C LEU A 56 -16.83 2.00 -12.19
N GLY A 57 -16.34 1.90 -10.95
CA GLY A 57 -16.87 0.97 -9.94
C GLY A 57 -16.39 -0.46 -10.09
N LEU A 58 -15.29 -0.69 -10.83
CA LEU A 58 -14.69 -2.01 -11.09
C LEU A 58 -13.86 -2.47 -9.88
N GLU A 59 -14.54 -2.66 -8.74
CA GLU A 59 -13.88 -2.96 -7.48
C GLU A 59 -13.22 -4.33 -7.47
N GLU A 60 -13.93 -5.36 -7.94
CA GLU A 60 -13.48 -6.76 -7.82
C GLU A 60 -12.21 -7.03 -8.63
N GLU A 61 -12.13 -6.48 -9.84
CA GLU A 61 -10.95 -6.55 -10.71
C GLU A 61 -9.76 -5.84 -10.05
N LEU A 62 -10.02 -4.70 -9.43
CA LEU A 62 -9.00 -3.83 -8.88
C LEU A 62 -8.47 -4.33 -7.52
N LEU A 63 -9.31 -4.95 -6.69
CA LEU A 63 -8.86 -5.57 -5.42
C LEU A 63 -8.07 -6.88 -5.66
N LYS A 64 -8.28 -7.54 -6.80
CA LYS A 64 -7.51 -8.72 -7.25
C LYS A 64 -6.25 -8.38 -8.06
N SER A 65 -6.03 -7.10 -8.33
CA SER A 65 -4.90 -6.65 -9.14
C SER A 65 -3.56 -6.73 -8.40
N LYS A 66 -2.49 -7.09 -9.11
CA LYS A 66 -1.11 -7.03 -8.59
C LYS A 66 -0.66 -5.59 -8.35
N THR A 67 -1.16 -4.66 -9.15
CA THR A 67 -0.76 -3.24 -9.16
C THR A 67 -0.88 -2.57 -7.81
N ILE A 68 -1.96 -2.82 -7.07
CA ILE A 68 -2.12 -2.19 -5.75
C ILE A 68 -0.99 -2.63 -4.81
N TRP A 69 -0.51 -3.88 -4.91
CA TRP A 69 0.58 -4.44 -4.11
C TRP A 69 1.97 -4.09 -4.64
N GLN A 70 2.11 -3.91 -5.95
CA GLN A 70 3.39 -3.56 -6.62
C GLN A 70 3.79 -2.10 -6.42
N CYS A 71 2.86 -1.23 -6.04
CA CYS A 71 3.11 0.20 -5.88
C CYS A 71 4.22 0.48 -4.85
N ALA A 72 5.32 1.08 -5.30
CA ALA A 72 6.45 1.46 -4.46
C ALA A 72 6.24 2.73 -3.60
N ALA A 73 5.03 3.31 -3.63
CA ALA A 73 4.68 4.55 -2.93
C ALA A 73 5.67 5.72 -3.13
N CYS A 74 6.33 5.79 -4.29
CA CYS A 74 7.34 6.82 -4.59
C CYS A 74 6.76 8.22 -4.85
N ARG A 75 5.42 8.34 -4.95
CA ARG A 75 4.67 9.60 -5.13
C ARG A 75 5.01 10.42 -6.40
N THR A 76 5.70 9.86 -7.38
CA THR A 76 5.87 10.51 -8.70
C THR A 76 4.54 10.86 -9.37
N CYS A 77 3.49 10.07 -9.11
CA CYS A 77 2.17 10.30 -9.65
C CYS A 77 1.55 11.64 -9.21
N ILE A 78 1.62 12.02 -7.93
CA ILE A 78 1.11 13.30 -7.44
C ILE A 78 1.96 14.46 -7.95
N SER A 79 3.29 14.33 -7.93
CA SER A 79 4.19 15.41 -8.37
C SER A 79 4.01 15.79 -9.84
N ARG A 80 3.51 14.86 -10.67
CA ARG A 80 3.22 15.09 -12.10
C ARG A 80 1.74 15.30 -12.38
N CYS A 81 0.85 15.12 -11.41
CA CYS A 81 -0.58 15.20 -11.63
C CYS A 81 -1.03 16.68 -11.66
N PRO A 82 -1.62 17.15 -12.77
CA PRO A 82 -2.14 18.52 -12.84
C PRO A 82 -3.32 18.75 -11.89
N ASN A 83 -3.98 17.68 -11.43
CA ASN A 83 -5.10 17.74 -10.48
C ASN A 83 -4.72 17.33 -9.05
N GLY A 84 -3.41 17.13 -8.78
CA GLY A 84 -2.91 16.80 -7.44
C GLY A 84 -3.36 15.44 -6.87
N ILE A 85 -3.62 14.44 -7.72
CA ILE A 85 -4.10 13.12 -7.29
C ILE A 85 -2.93 12.23 -6.86
N ASP A 86 -2.92 11.81 -5.59
CA ASP A 86 -1.99 10.82 -5.05
C ASP A 86 -2.49 9.39 -5.27
N ILE A 87 -2.00 8.76 -6.35
CA ILE A 87 -2.35 7.37 -6.67
C ILE A 87 -1.71 6.38 -5.67
N ALA A 88 -0.62 6.75 -4.99
CA ALA A 88 -0.06 5.90 -3.94
C ALA A 88 -1.03 5.82 -2.74
N ALA A 89 -1.61 6.94 -2.32
CA ALA A 89 -2.64 6.97 -1.29
C ALA A 89 -3.90 6.20 -1.70
N ILE A 90 -4.29 6.27 -2.98
CA ILE A 90 -5.38 5.46 -3.54
C ILE A 90 -5.03 3.97 -3.43
N ASN A 91 -3.85 3.54 -3.86
CA ASN A 91 -3.42 2.13 -3.76
C ASN A 91 -3.40 1.62 -2.31
N ASP A 92 -2.96 2.43 -1.34
CA ASP A 92 -2.99 2.06 0.07
C ASP A 92 -4.42 1.93 0.61
N ALA A 93 -5.36 2.79 0.19
CA ALA A 93 -6.78 2.63 0.50
C ALA A 93 -7.34 1.33 -0.09
N LEU A 94 -6.93 0.97 -1.31
CA LEU A 94 -7.37 -0.26 -1.98
C LEU A 94 -6.81 -1.51 -1.31
N LYS A 95 -5.54 -1.52 -0.88
CA LYS A 95 -4.98 -2.61 -0.04
C LYS A 95 -5.80 -2.81 1.23
N GLN A 96 -6.17 -1.72 1.92
CA GLN A 96 -6.99 -1.80 3.13
C GLN A 96 -8.37 -2.41 2.83
N ARG A 97 -8.99 -2.02 1.72
CA ARG A 97 -10.28 -2.60 1.29
C ARG A 97 -10.17 -4.08 0.93
N ALA A 98 -9.14 -4.47 0.18
CA ALA A 98 -8.88 -5.88 -0.17
C ALA A 98 -8.76 -6.74 1.09
N LEU A 99 -7.97 -6.29 2.07
CA LEU A 99 -7.81 -6.97 3.35
C LEU A 99 -9.11 -7.00 4.17
N ALA A 100 -9.85 -5.88 4.23
CA ALA A 100 -11.11 -5.81 4.97
C ALA A 100 -12.21 -6.72 4.38
N ARG A 101 -12.19 -6.94 3.06
CA ARG A 101 -13.09 -7.89 2.37
C ARG A 101 -12.62 -9.34 2.39
N GLY A 102 -11.45 -9.63 2.97
CA GLY A 102 -10.88 -10.97 2.95
C GLY A 102 -10.49 -11.47 1.56
N ILE A 103 -10.28 -10.55 0.59
CA ILE A 103 -9.82 -10.91 -0.74
C ILE A 103 -8.35 -11.32 -0.62
N GLN A 104 -8.02 -12.48 -1.20
CA GLN A 104 -6.64 -12.94 -1.23
C GLN A 104 -5.78 -11.97 -2.05
N PRO A 105 -4.70 -11.42 -1.47
CA PRO A 105 -3.79 -10.55 -2.20
C PRO A 105 -3.19 -11.25 -3.41
N ALA A 106 -3.10 -10.55 -4.54
CA ALA A 106 -2.46 -11.07 -5.74
C ALA A 106 -0.96 -11.37 -5.55
N LEU A 107 -0.34 -10.75 -4.54
CA LEU A 107 1.03 -10.99 -4.09
C LEU A 107 1.03 -11.24 -2.58
N PRO A 108 0.79 -12.49 -2.13
CA PRO A 108 0.66 -12.83 -0.71
C PRO A 108 1.90 -12.47 0.12
N GLU A 109 3.10 -12.67 -0.42
CA GLU A 109 4.36 -12.34 0.25
C GLU A 109 4.51 -10.83 0.48
N VAL A 110 4.12 -10.00 -0.49
CA VAL A 110 4.15 -8.54 -0.36
C VAL A 110 3.13 -8.08 0.67
N ALA A 111 1.94 -8.69 0.67
CA ALA A 111 0.92 -8.41 1.68
C ALA A 111 1.34 -8.84 3.09
N ALA A 112 1.99 -10.00 3.23
CA ALA A 112 2.52 -10.48 4.51
C ALA A 112 3.59 -9.53 5.07
N PHE A 113 4.51 -9.08 4.22
CA PHE A 113 5.52 -8.07 4.58
C PHE A 113 4.85 -6.75 5.01
N HIS A 114 3.90 -6.25 4.21
CA HIS A 114 3.17 -5.02 4.51
C HIS A 114 2.45 -5.09 5.87
N GLN A 115 1.79 -6.21 6.17
CA GLN A 115 1.14 -6.43 7.46
C GLN A 115 2.14 -6.51 8.62
N ALA A 116 3.28 -7.19 8.44
CA ALA A 116 4.33 -7.27 9.45
C ALA A 116 4.92 -5.88 9.76
N PHE A 117 5.14 -5.07 8.73
CA PHE A 117 5.57 -3.68 8.84
C PHE A 117 4.57 -2.83 9.62
N LEU A 118 3.28 -2.86 9.22
CA LEU A 118 2.24 -2.10 9.91
C LEU A 118 2.03 -2.56 11.35
N ALA A 119 2.14 -3.86 11.64
CA ALA A 119 2.07 -4.38 13.01
C ALA A 119 3.23 -3.87 13.88
N SER A 120 4.45 -3.87 13.33
CA SER A 120 5.64 -3.32 13.98
C SER A 120 5.44 -1.85 14.33
N LEU A 121 5.01 -1.03 13.35
CA LEU A 121 4.68 0.38 13.56
C LEU A 121 3.59 0.59 14.61
N LYS A 122 2.43 -0.09 14.51
CA LYS A 122 1.32 0.04 15.46
C LYS A 122 1.73 -0.29 16.90
N SER A 123 2.64 -1.25 17.08
CA SER A 123 3.08 -1.69 18.40
C SER A 123 4.00 -0.68 19.12
N ARG A 124 4.94 -0.07 18.39
CA ARG A 124 6.07 0.68 18.98
C ARG A 124 6.22 2.12 18.49
N GLY A 125 5.47 2.52 17.46
CA GLY A 125 5.60 3.80 16.76
C GLY A 125 6.85 3.92 15.90
N ARG A 126 7.71 2.90 15.92
CA ARG A 126 8.90 2.74 15.08
C ARG A 126 9.00 1.28 14.65
N VAL A 127 9.56 1.09 13.47
CA VAL A 127 9.86 -0.26 12.97
C VAL A 127 11.04 -0.80 13.76
N HIS A 128 10.88 -2.00 14.31
CA HIS A 128 12.00 -2.84 14.73
C HIS A 128 12.27 -3.86 13.63
N GLU A 129 13.34 -3.68 12.88
CA GLU A 129 13.59 -4.41 11.63
C GLU A 129 13.74 -5.91 11.87
N LEU A 130 14.49 -6.32 12.91
CA LEU A 130 14.69 -7.72 13.23
C LEU A 130 13.38 -8.40 13.64
N GLY A 131 12.63 -7.80 14.57
CA GLY A 131 11.35 -8.35 15.01
C GLY A 131 10.31 -8.42 13.87
N MET A 132 10.31 -7.42 12.99
CA MET A 132 9.47 -7.41 11.79
C MET A 132 9.87 -8.52 10.82
N MET A 133 11.17 -8.74 10.59
CA MET A 133 11.67 -9.83 9.74
C MET A 133 11.31 -11.20 10.29
N ILE A 134 11.46 -11.42 11.59
CA ILE A 134 11.03 -12.66 12.24
C ILE A 134 9.54 -12.87 12.01
N ALA A 135 8.69 -11.87 12.29
CA ALA A 135 7.25 -11.96 12.08
C ALA A 135 6.87 -12.24 10.60
N PHE A 136 7.58 -11.63 9.65
CA PHE A 136 7.40 -11.88 8.23
C PHE A 136 7.76 -13.33 7.85
N LYS A 137 8.94 -13.80 8.26
CA LYS A 137 9.39 -15.17 7.99
C LYS A 137 8.53 -16.24 8.64
N LEU A 138 8.00 -15.97 9.83
CA LEU A 138 7.00 -16.81 10.49
C LEU A 138 5.71 -16.93 9.67
N LYS A 139 5.30 -15.88 8.96
CA LYS A 139 4.13 -15.90 8.08
C LYS A 139 4.39 -16.58 6.74
N THR A 140 5.59 -16.43 6.17
CA THR A 140 5.91 -16.96 4.83
C THR A 140 6.57 -18.34 4.83
N GLY A 141 7.02 -18.84 5.98
CA GLY A 141 7.71 -20.13 6.09
C GLY A 141 9.16 -20.14 5.56
N THR A 142 9.71 -19.00 5.13
CA THR A 142 11.04 -18.91 4.49
C THR A 142 12.17 -18.67 5.49
N TYR A 143 12.18 -19.44 6.58
CA TYR A 143 13.00 -19.20 7.79
C TYR A 143 14.51 -19.00 7.53
N PHE A 144 15.10 -19.82 6.66
CA PHE A 144 16.56 -19.88 6.49
C PHE A 144 17.09 -19.13 5.26
N GLN A 145 16.22 -18.55 4.44
CA GLN A 145 16.59 -17.95 3.15
C GLN A 145 17.61 -16.81 3.27
N ASP A 146 17.53 -16.02 4.35
CA ASP A 146 18.33 -14.81 4.52
C ASP A 146 19.44 -14.94 5.57
N VAL A 147 19.69 -16.15 6.10
CA VAL A 147 20.71 -16.38 7.14
C VAL A 147 22.10 -15.88 6.72
N PRO A 148 22.61 -16.15 5.49
CA PRO A 148 23.93 -15.66 5.08
C PRO A 148 24.02 -14.14 5.06
N LEU A 149 22.96 -13.45 4.60
CA LEU A 149 22.90 -11.99 4.60
C LEU A 149 22.80 -11.44 6.04
N GLY A 150 21.99 -12.08 6.88
CA GLY A 150 21.84 -11.74 8.29
C GLY A 150 23.16 -11.83 9.04
N LEU A 151 23.96 -12.88 8.81
CA LEU A 151 25.30 -13.03 9.39
C LEU A 151 26.24 -11.90 8.96
N LYS A 152 26.27 -11.54 7.67
CA LYS A 152 27.07 -10.40 7.17
C LYS A 152 26.64 -9.09 7.81
N MET A 153 25.34 -8.83 7.91
CA MET A 153 24.83 -7.61 8.57
C MET A 153 25.15 -7.59 10.06
N PHE A 154 25.10 -8.74 10.75
CA PHE A 154 25.48 -8.87 12.16
C PHE A 154 26.97 -8.57 12.37
N GLN A 155 27.84 -9.14 11.53
CA GLN A 155 29.29 -8.86 11.54
C GLN A 155 29.58 -7.36 11.40
N HIS A 156 28.82 -6.67 10.54
CA HIS A 156 28.93 -5.21 10.36
C HIS A 156 28.12 -4.38 11.38
N ARG A 157 27.54 -5.00 12.42
CA ARG A 157 26.72 -4.33 13.46
C ARG A 157 25.53 -3.54 12.90
N LYS A 158 25.01 -3.95 11.74
CA LYS A 158 23.86 -3.31 11.06
C LYS A 158 22.50 -3.87 11.51
N LEU A 159 22.48 -4.88 12.38
CA LEU A 159 21.25 -5.48 12.92
C LEU A 159 21.00 -4.99 14.36
N ARG A 160 19.91 -4.27 14.56
CA ARG A 160 19.44 -3.85 15.88
C ARG A 160 18.67 -5.00 16.55
N LEU A 161 19.32 -5.68 17.49
CA LEU A 161 18.70 -6.79 18.21
C LEU A 161 17.58 -6.31 19.14
N LEU A 162 17.83 -5.22 19.86
CA LEU A 162 16.86 -4.65 20.80
C LEU A 162 15.92 -3.69 20.09
N PRO A 163 14.62 -3.74 20.40
CA PRO A 163 13.65 -2.82 19.84
C PRO A 163 13.73 -1.43 20.48
N GLU A 164 13.66 -0.41 19.64
CA GLU A 164 13.41 0.98 20.06
C GLU A 164 11.93 1.33 19.81
N GLY A 165 11.41 2.27 20.60
CA GLY A 165 10.07 2.79 20.42
C GLY A 165 10.01 4.29 20.69
N ILE A 166 8.90 4.91 20.29
CA ILE A 166 8.66 6.32 20.59
C ILE A 166 8.25 6.50 22.07
N LYS A 167 8.57 7.67 22.64
CA LYS A 167 8.19 8.02 24.03
C LYS A 167 6.67 8.14 24.18
N ASN A 168 6.01 8.89 23.30
CA ASN A 168 4.56 9.14 23.40
C ASN A 168 3.75 8.19 22.51
N ARG A 169 3.58 6.94 22.97
CA ARG A 169 2.83 5.90 22.25
C ARG A 169 1.33 6.18 22.18
N GLN A 170 0.76 6.84 23.18
CA GLN A 170 -0.67 7.16 23.22
C GLN A 170 -1.04 8.15 22.11
N ARG A 171 -0.30 9.27 21.99
CA ARG A 171 -0.52 10.24 20.91
C ARG A 171 -0.38 9.60 19.53
N PHE A 172 0.59 8.71 19.35
CA PHE A 172 0.74 7.99 18.09
C PHE A 172 -0.43 7.06 17.75
N ARG A 173 -0.98 6.36 18.75
CA ARG A 173 -2.18 5.55 18.55
C ARG A 173 -3.40 6.41 18.18
N ALA A 174 -3.55 7.57 18.81
CA ALA A 174 -4.61 8.53 18.46
C ALA A 174 -4.48 9.01 17.00
N LEU A 175 -3.26 9.32 16.55
CA LEU A 175 -3.00 9.68 15.14
C LEU A 175 -3.41 8.57 14.16
N LEU A 176 -3.13 7.31 14.49
CA LEU A 176 -3.52 6.17 13.67
C LEU A 176 -5.04 5.92 13.64
N GLN A 177 -5.77 6.37 14.66
CA GLN A 177 -7.22 6.26 14.77
C GLN A 177 -7.95 7.44 14.12
N GLY A 178 -7.21 8.39 13.53
CA GLY A 178 -7.80 9.54 12.85
C GLY A 178 -8.26 10.66 13.79
N GLU A 179 -7.87 10.62 15.07
CA GLU A 179 -8.11 11.73 15.99
C GLU A 179 -7.14 12.87 15.66
N LYS A 180 -7.63 13.84 14.89
CA LYS A 180 -7.13 15.22 14.72
C LYS A 180 -5.59 15.38 14.77
N GLY A 181 -4.93 15.35 13.61
CA GLY A 181 -3.49 15.61 13.59
C GLY A 181 -2.85 16.16 12.32
N TRP A 182 -3.60 16.39 11.24
CA TRP A 182 -3.07 16.98 10.00
C TRP A 182 -4.09 17.92 9.35
N ARG A 183 -4.18 19.13 9.91
CA ARG A 183 -4.67 20.34 9.24
C ARG A 183 -3.79 21.48 9.77
N GLU A 184 -2.63 21.65 9.14
CA GLU A 184 -1.90 22.92 9.12
C GLU A 184 -2.18 23.57 7.77
#